data_AF-A0A949IV44-F1
#
_entry.id   AF-A0A949IV44-F1
#
_cell.length_a   1.000
_cell.length_b   1.000
_cell.length_c   1.000
_cell.angle_alpha   90.00
_cell.angle_beta   90.00
_cell.angle_gamma   90.00
#
_symmetry.space_group_name_H-M   'P 1'
#
loop_
_entity.id
_entity.type
_entity.pdbx_description
1 polymer ?
#
loop_
_entity_poly.entity_id
_entity_poly.type
_entity_poly.pdbx_seq_one_letter_code
_entity_poly.pdbx_strand_id
1 'polypeptide(L)'
;MIKPRTLRARDKVALVAPSSRPARPSELARAKRVVSEMGFEPVVGKHALATHGYMAGTDEQRLADLSDALADPEIAAVWAITGGFGTIRLLDKLPYDTFKANPKIVLGCDDFNLILLSLYKKCGVVTLSAPNCDRIDNREIFLRVKDALTSTEME
;
A
#
# COMPACT_ATOMS: atom_id res chain seq x y z
N MET A 1 -18.77 7.86 -5.60
CA MET A 1 -17.57 7.55 -4.80
C MET A 1 -17.67 6.10 -4.35
N ILE A 2 -16.70 5.28 -4.71
CA ILE A 2 -16.64 3.83 -4.46
C ILE A 2 -15.89 3.61 -3.15
N LYS A 3 -16.47 2.87 -2.20
CA LYS A 3 -15.80 2.44 -0.97
C LYS A 3 -15.40 0.97 -1.12
N PRO A 4 -14.10 0.63 -1.06
CA PRO A 4 -13.67 -0.77 -1.06
C PRO A 4 -14.26 -1.55 0.12
N ARG A 5 -14.34 -2.88 0.00
CA ARG A 5 -14.70 -3.74 1.13
C ARG A 5 -13.64 -3.64 2.23
N THR A 6 -14.05 -3.86 3.47
CA THR A 6 -13.13 -4.04 4.60
C THR A 6 -12.36 -5.35 4.48
N LEU A 7 -11.21 -5.41 5.17
CA LEU A 7 -10.37 -6.60 5.25
C LEU A 7 -10.92 -7.62 6.23
N ARG A 8 -10.68 -8.89 5.90
CA ARG A 8 -11.01 -10.09 6.67
C ARG A 8 -9.71 -10.84 7.00
N ALA A 9 -9.79 -11.76 7.95
CA ALA A 9 -8.65 -12.61 8.29
C ALA A 9 -8.11 -13.33 7.04
N ARG A 10 -6.78 -13.39 6.92
CA ARG A 10 -6.02 -13.99 5.82
C ARG A 10 -6.14 -13.28 4.46
N ASP A 11 -6.78 -12.12 4.40
CA ASP A 11 -6.69 -11.27 3.21
C ASP A 11 -5.23 -10.91 2.91
N LYS A 12 -4.85 -10.93 1.63
CA LYS A 12 -3.50 -10.54 1.20
C LYS A 12 -3.37 -9.03 1.13
N VAL A 13 -2.32 -8.52 1.75
CA VAL A 13 -1.95 -7.10 1.74
C VAL A 13 -0.61 -6.95 1.03
N ALA A 14 -0.63 -6.29 -0.12
CA ALA A 14 0.58 -5.98 -0.86
C ALA A 14 1.36 -4.86 -0.17
N LEU A 15 2.63 -5.11 0.10
CA LEU A 15 3.60 -4.18 0.65
C LEU A 15 4.50 -3.68 -0.49
N VAL A 16 4.35 -2.40 -0.85
CA VAL A 16 5.03 -1.78 -2.01
C VAL A 16 5.91 -0.60 -1.58
N ALA A 17 6.97 -0.32 -2.33
CA ALA A 17 7.84 0.85 -2.13
C ALA A 17 7.95 1.68 -3.42
N PRO A 18 6.90 2.43 -3.81
CA PRO A 18 6.89 3.14 -5.09
C PRO A 18 7.71 4.45 -5.08
N SER A 19 8.30 4.83 -3.94
CA SER A 19 9.11 6.04 -3.76
C SER A 19 10.56 5.65 -3.39
N SER A 20 11.00 6.00 -2.18
CA SER A 20 12.30 5.59 -1.65
C SER A 20 12.29 4.12 -1.23
N ARG A 21 13.47 3.50 -1.21
CA ARG A 21 13.62 2.17 -0.61
C ARG A 21 13.54 2.26 0.91
N PRO A 22 13.07 1.20 1.60
CA PRO A 22 13.31 1.05 3.03
C PRO A 22 14.81 1.21 3.31
N ALA A 23 15.15 2.10 4.23
CA ALA A 23 16.54 2.45 4.55
C ALA A 23 17.25 1.25 5.20
N ARG A 24 16.52 0.51 6.05
CA ARG A 24 17.04 -0.62 6.83
C ARG A 24 16.21 -1.89 6.59
N PRO A 25 16.83 -3.08 6.59
CA PRO A 25 16.10 -4.35 6.52
C PRO A 25 15.02 -4.51 7.61
N SER A 26 15.23 -3.89 8.78
CA SER A 26 14.29 -3.91 9.90
C SER A 26 12.97 -3.19 9.60
N GLU A 27 12.92 -2.26 8.65
CA GLU A 27 11.71 -1.55 8.26
C GLU A 27 10.77 -2.46 7.48
N LEU A 28 11.29 -3.23 6.51
CA LEU A 28 10.50 -4.27 5.84
C LEU A 28 10.06 -5.36 6.82
N ALA A 29 10.97 -5.81 7.70
CA ALA A 29 10.62 -6.82 8.70
C ALA A 29 9.50 -6.36 9.63
N ARG A 30 9.49 -5.07 10.01
CA ARG A 30 8.39 -4.46 10.77
C ARG A 30 7.10 -4.42 9.95
N ALA A 31 7.15 -3.95 8.71
CA ALA A 31 5.97 -3.88 7.85
C ALA A 31 5.30 -5.26 7.69
N LYS A 32 6.08 -6.31 7.41
CA LYS A 32 5.58 -7.69 7.34
C LYS A 32 4.94 -8.13 8.66
N ARG A 33 5.61 -7.85 9.79
CA ARG A 33 5.12 -8.20 11.12
C ARG A 33 3.78 -7.55 11.42
N VAL A 34 3.65 -6.25 11.16
CA VAL A 34 2.42 -5.47 11.41
C VAL A 34 1.24 -6.09 10.68
N VAL A 35 1.40 -6.39 9.39
CA VAL A 35 0.35 -7.02 8.57
C VAL A 35 -0.02 -8.39 9.12
N SER A 36 0.96 -9.22 9.46
CA SER A 36 0.75 -10.53 10.05
C SER A 36 0.05 -10.48 11.42
N GLU A 37 0.45 -9.56 12.30
CA GLU A 37 -0.16 -9.37 13.63
C GLU A 37 -1.59 -8.82 13.55
N MET A 38 -1.94 -8.10 12.48
CA MET A 38 -3.33 -7.72 12.19
C MET A 38 -4.21 -8.90 11.76
N GLY A 39 -3.61 -10.05 11.41
CA GLY A 39 -4.30 -11.26 10.95
C GLY A 39 -4.37 -11.39 9.43
N PHE A 40 -3.55 -10.63 8.69
CA PHE A 40 -3.50 -10.60 7.23
C PHE A 40 -2.23 -11.28 6.69
N GLU A 41 -2.19 -11.54 5.39
CA GLU A 41 -1.04 -12.15 4.71
C GLU A 41 -0.19 -11.07 3.99
N PRO A 42 1.05 -10.78 4.43
CA PRO A 42 1.90 -9.81 3.75
C PRO A 42 2.48 -10.36 2.45
N VAL A 43 2.19 -9.70 1.34
CA VAL A 43 2.78 -9.98 0.02
C VAL A 43 3.73 -8.84 -0.34
N VAL A 44 5.04 -9.11 -0.36
CA VAL A 44 6.05 -8.07 -0.63
C VAL A 44 6.28 -7.93 -2.13
N GLY A 45 6.26 -6.69 -2.63
CA GLY A 45 6.63 -6.38 -4.01
C GLY A 45 8.02 -6.93 -4.37
N LYS A 46 8.16 -7.46 -5.58
CA LYS A 46 9.38 -8.13 -6.05
C LYS A 46 10.60 -7.21 -6.00
N HIS A 47 10.38 -5.91 -6.21
CA HIS A 47 11.40 -4.89 -6.28
C HIS A 47 11.42 -3.96 -5.06
N ALA A 48 10.64 -4.22 -4.01
CA ALA A 48 10.56 -3.38 -2.82
C ALA A 48 11.91 -3.13 -2.10
N LEU A 49 12.92 -3.99 -2.34
CA LEU A 49 14.29 -3.87 -1.83
C LEU A 49 15.33 -3.50 -2.91
N ALA A 50 14.91 -3.31 -4.16
CA ALA A 50 15.79 -2.86 -5.22
C ALA A 50 16.35 -1.47 -4.89
N THR A 51 17.48 -1.12 -5.50
CA THR A 51 18.15 0.17 -5.25
C THR A 51 18.46 0.84 -6.58
N HIS A 52 17.99 2.08 -6.73
CA HIS A 52 18.35 2.97 -7.83
C HIS A 52 18.49 4.40 -7.27
N GLY A 53 19.71 4.76 -6.88
CA GLY A 53 19.95 5.94 -6.05
C GLY A 53 19.23 5.80 -4.70
N TYR A 54 18.38 6.76 -4.35
CA TYR A 54 17.55 6.71 -3.13
C TYR A 54 16.23 5.93 -3.32
N MET A 55 15.84 5.60 -4.56
CA MET A 55 14.57 4.94 -4.89
C MET A 55 14.65 3.42 -4.76
N ALA A 56 13.48 2.79 -4.56
CA ALA A 56 13.31 1.33 -4.51
C ALA A 56 13.36 0.68 -5.90
N GLY A 57 14.43 0.93 -6.64
CA GLY A 57 14.59 0.49 -8.02
C GLY A 57 14.20 1.54 -9.06
N THR A 58 14.27 1.13 -10.32
CA THR A 58 13.93 1.94 -11.50
C THR A 58 12.42 2.27 -11.54
N ASP A 59 12.02 3.19 -12.41
CA ASP A 59 10.61 3.52 -12.62
C ASP A 59 9.81 2.28 -13.03
N GLU A 60 10.38 1.47 -13.92
CA GLU A 60 9.78 0.24 -14.43
C GLU A 60 9.56 -0.79 -13.31
N GLN A 61 10.53 -0.95 -12.42
CA GLN A 61 10.45 -1.87 -11.29
C GLN A 61 9.41 -1.43 -10.24
N ARG A 62 9.42 -0.15 -9.88
CA ARG A 62 8.46 0.42 -8.92
C ARG A 62 7.04 0.42 -9.49
N LEU A 63 6.90 0.72 -10.78
CA LEU A 63 5.65 0.64 -11.50
C LEU A 63 5.12 -0.80 -11.57
N ALA A 64 5.98 -1.78 -11.85
CA ALA A 64 5.59 -3.18 -11.89
C ALA A 64 5.01 -3.65 -10.55
N ASP A 65 5.75 -3.45 -9.45
CA ASP A 65 5.28 -3.83 -8.11
C ASP A 65 3.94 -3.19 -7.75
N LEU A 66 3.76 -1.89 -8.04
CA LEU A 66 2.53 -1.18 -7.74
C LEU A 66 1.38 -1.59 -8.67
N SER A 67 1.64 -1.75 -9.97
CA SER A 67 0.63 -2.10 -10.96
C SER A 67 0.12 -3.52 -10.75
N ASP A 68 1.03 -4.46 -10.49
CA ASP A 68 0.68 -5.85 -10.17
C ASP A 68 -0.21 -5.90 -8.93
N ALA A 69 0.17 -5.19 -7.86
CA ALA A 69 -0.63 -5.12 -6.63
C ALA A 69 -2.02 -4.49 -6.85
N LEU A 70 -2.13 -3.44 -7.67
CA LEU A 70 -3.40 -2.79 -7.97
C LEU A 70 -4.30 -3.65 -8.89
N ALA A 71 -3.72 -4.40 -9.81
CA ALA A 71 -4.44 -5.22 -10.78
C ALA A 71 -4.82 -6.62 -10.27
N ASP A 72 -4.05 -7.20 -9.35
CA ASP A 72 -4.23 -8.58 -8.89
C ASP A 72 -5.53 -8.77 -8.06
N PRO A 73 -6.50 -9.60 -8.50
CA PRO A 73 -7.74 -9.82 -7.77
C PRO A 73 -7.56 -10.49 -6.40
N GLU A 74 -6.43 -11.16 -6.16
CA GLU A 74 -6.12 -11.82 -4.89
C GLU A 74 -5.63 -10.83 -3.82
N ILE A 75 -5.20 -9.63 -4.21
CA ILE A 75 -4.75 -8.59 -3.29
C ILE A 75 -5.94 -7.75 -2.82
N ALA A 76 -6.22 -7.80 -1.52
CA ALA A 76 -7.32 -7.07 -0.88
C ALA A 76 -6.95 -5.64 -0.44
N ALA A 77 -5.65 -5.37 -0.21
CA ALA A 77 -5.16 -4.02 0.04
C ALA A 77 -3.73 -3.80 -0.45
N VAL A 78 -3.39 -2.54 -0.75
CA VAL A 78 -2.03 -2.10 -1.09
C VAL A 78 -1.56 -1.05 -0.08
N TRP A 79 -0.47 -1.35 0.62
CA TRP A 79 0.10 -0.48 1.66
C TRP A 79 1.54 -0.10 1.30
N ALA A 80 1.82 1.20 1.25
CA ALA A 80 3.18 1.69 1.14
C ALA A 80 4.02 1.26 2.37
N ILE A 81 5.18 0.65 2.11
CA ILE A 81 6.15 0.28 3.15
C ILE A 81 6.73 1.54 3.78
N THR A 82 7.15 2.50 2.96
CA THR A 82 7.80 3.74 3.38
C THR A 82 7.48 4.88 2.39
N GLY A 83 7.81 6.10 2.77
CA GLY A 83 7.61 7.31 1.97
C GLY A 83 8.78 7.60 1.03
N GLY A 84 9.01 8.88 0.72
CA GLY A 84 10.18 9.30 -0.05
C GLY A 84 9.84 10.31 -1.14
N PHE A 85 10.40 10.12 -2.33
CA PHE A 85 10.07 10.87 -3.53
C PHE A 85 10.14 9.96 -4.75
N GLY A 86 9.21 10.12 -5.70
CA GLY A 86 9.29 9.49 -7.02
C GLY A 86 8.00 8.88 -7.55
N THR A 87 6.89 8.89 -6.80
CA THR A 87 5.59 8.38 -7.27
C THR A 87 5.01 9.21 -8.40
N ILE A 88 5.32 10.50 -8.46
CA ILE A 88 4.85 11.41 -9.53
C ILE A 88 5.21 10.89 -10.93
N ARG A 89 6.34 10.17 -11.05
CA ARG A 89 6.87 9.60 -12.30
C ARG A 89 6.11 8.37 -12.78
N LEU A 90 5.20 7.84 -11.95
CA LEU A 90 4.48 6.60 -12.21
C LEU A 90 3.00 6.84 -12.58
N LEU A 91 2.48 8.04 -12.30
CA LEU A 91 1.03 8.32 -12.32
C LEU A 91 0.39 8.08 -13.67
N ASP A 92 1.06 8.42 -14.77
CA ASP A 92 0.53 8.28 -16.12
C ASP A 92 0.41 6.81 -16.59
N LYS A 93 1.07 5.88 -15.90
CA LYS A 93 1.19 4.47 -16.30
C LYS A 93 0.43 3.50 -15.40
N LEU A 94 -0.25 3.96 -14.36
CA LEU A 94 -0.99 3.09 -13.45
C LEU A 94 -2.21 2.45 -14.14
N PRO A 95 -2.58 1.20 -13.78
CA PRO A 95 -3.70 0.48 -14.37
C PRO A 95 -5.05 0.95 -13.80
N TYR A 96 -5.40 2.21 -14.03
CA TYR A 96 -6.58 2.85 -13.44
C TYR A 96 -7.90 2.14 -13.77
N ASP A 97 -8.07 1.68 -15.01
CA ASP A 97 -9.30 0.99 -15.43
C ASP A 97 -9.43 -0.37 -14.77
N THR A 98 -8.33 -1.15 -14.70
CA THR A 98 -8.28 -2.43 -14.01
C THR A 98 -8.54 -2.27 -12.51
N PHE A 99 -7.90 -1.30 -11.87
CA PHE A 99 -8.13 -1.01 -10.46
C PHE A 99 -9.57 -0.57 -10.19
N LYS A 100 -10.17 0.24 -11.08
CA LYS A 100 -11.56 0.67 -10.93
C LYS A 100 -12.55 -0.49 -11.07
N ALA A 101 -12.24 -1.49 -11.90
CA ALA A 101 -13.06 -2.69 -12.04
C ALA A 101 -13.00 -3.60 -10.81
N ASN A 102 -11.88 -3.59 -10.06
CA ASN A 102 -11.71 -4.33 -8.82
C ASN A 102 -11.15 -3.43 -7.69
N PRO A 103 -11.98 -2.53 -7.13
CA PRO A 103 -11.54 -1.54 -6.17
C PRO A 103 -11.13 -2.20 -4.85
N LYS A 104 -9.96 -1.83 -4.34
CA LYS A 104 -9.37 -2.34 -3.10
C LYS A 104 -8.87 -1.21 -2.22
N ILE A 105 -8.58 -1.51 -0.96
CA ILE A 105 -8.04 -0.51 -0.03
C ILE A 105 -6.62 -0.14 -0.48
N VAL A 106 -6.32 1.15 -0.55
CA VAL A 106 -4.96 1.66 -0.79
C VAL A 106 -4.64 2.67 0.29
N LEU A 107 -3.52 2.46 0.99
CA LEU A 107 -3.14 3.26 2.15
C LEU A 107 -1.63 3.54 2.27
N GLY A 108 -1.32 4.68 2.88
CA GLY A 108 0.03 5.18 3.13
C GLY A 108 0.03 6.70 3.28
N CYS A 109 1.22 7.32 3.31
CA CYS A 109 1.36 8.77 3.45
C CYS A 109 2.59 9.31 2.70
N ASP A 110 2.90 10.58 2.91
CA ASP A 110 4.00 11.32 2.28
C ASP A 110 3.84 11.38 0.75
N ASP A 111 4.89 11.10 -0.02
CA ASP A 111 4.87 11.05 -1.49
C ASP A 111 3.87 10.03 -2.04
N PHE A 112 3.47 9.02 -1.25
CA PHE A 112 2.42 8.09 -1.66
C PHE A 112 1.04 8.76 -1.77
N ASN A 113 0.82 9.93 -1.17
CA ASN A 113 -0.41 10.70 -1.33
C ASN A 113 -0.72 11.04 -2.79
N LEU A 114 0.29 11.17 -3.66
CA LEU A 114 0.07 11.38 -5.09
C LEU A 114 -0.64 10.18 -5.74
N ILE A 115 -0.28 8.96 -5.32
CA ILE A 115 -0.98 7.74 -5.75
C ILE A 115 -2.42 7.77 -5.23
N LEU A 116 -2.61 8.01 -3.92
CA LEU A 116 -3.93 8.05 -3.27
C LEU A 116 -4.87 9.03 -3.98
N LEU A 117 -4.42 10.27 -4.17
CA LEU A 117 -5.18 11.33 -4.83
C LEU A 117 -5.46 11.00 -6.30
N SER A 118 -4.52 10.39 -7.01
CA SER A 118 -4.72 10.00 -8.41
C SER A 118 -5.80 8.92 -8.55
N LEU A 119 -5.79 7.90 -7.68
CA LEU A 119 -6.79 6.84 -7.64
C LEU A 119 -8.16 7.39 -7.26
N TYR A 120 -8.23 8.28 -6.27
CA TYR A 120 -9.47 8.96 -5.91
C TYR A 120 -10.02 9.77 -7.09
N LYS A 121 -9.18 10.59 -7.74
CA LYS A 121 -9.60 11.49 -8.81
C LYS A 121 -10.03 10.74 -10.08
N LYS A 122 -9.28 9.71 -10.49
CA LYS A 122 -9.50 8.99 -11.76
C LYS A 122 -10.47 7.81 -11.63
N CYS A 123 -10.44 7.09 -10.51
CA CYS A 123 -11.25 5.90 -10.31
C CYS A 123 -12.49 6.17 -9.44
N GLY A 124 -12.51 7.28 -8.69
CA GLY A 124 -13.59 7.61 -7.77
C GLY A 124 -13.59 6.74 -6.50
N VAL A 125 -12.49 6.03 -6.22
CA VAL A 125 -12.33 5.09 -5.10
C VAL A 125 -11.77 5.81 -3.88
N VAL A 126 -12.37 5.59 -2.70
CA VAL A 126 -11.85 6.11 -1.44
C VAL A 126 -10.53 5.44 -1.09
N THR A 127 -9.53 6.27 -0.82
CA THR A 127 -8.18 5.87 -0.37
C THR A 127 -7.91 6.39 1.03
N LEU A 128 -6.96 5.79 1.75
CA LEU A 128 -6.67 6.15 3.14
C LEU A 128 -5.30 6.80 3.28
N SER A 129 -5.26 8.08 3.67
CA SER A 129 -4.03 8.70 4.17
C SER A 129 -3.78 8.19 5.59
N ALA A 130 -2.79 7.31 5.74
CA ALA A 130 -2.47 6.60 6.97
C ALA A 130 -0.95 6.43 7.10
N PRO A 131 -0.39 6.14 8.28
CA PRO A 131 1.05 5.90 8.39
C PRO A 131 1.51 4.83 7.42
N ASN A 132 2.69 5.03 6.81
CA ASN A 132 3.38 3.98 6.09
C ASN A 132 3.65 2.80 7.04
N CYS A 133 3.70 1.58 6.48
CA CYS A 133 3.70 0.36 7.29
C CYS A 133 4.94 0.26 8.20
N ASP A 134 6.08 0.82 7.78
CA ASP A 134 7.31 0.93 8.57
C ASP A 134 7.20 1.86 9.80
N ARG A 135 6.16 2.71 9.87
CA ARG A 135 5.93 3.66 10.97
C ARG A 135 4.95 3.17 12.02
N ILE A 136 4.41 1.96 11.89
CA ILE A 136 3.57 1.36 12.94
C ILE A 136 4.51 0.82 14.03
N ASP A 137 4.71 1.60 15.08
CA ASP A 137 5.70 1.34 16.13
C ASP A 137 5.14 1.23 17.55
N ASN A 138 3.85 1.50 17.72
CA ASN A 138 3.17 1.41 19.01
C ASN A 138 1.76 0.85 18.87
N ARG A 139 1.22 0.38 20.00
CA ARG A 139 -0.08 -0.30 20.07
C ARG A 139 -1.25 0.59 19.69
N GLU A 140 -1.21 1.88 20.05
CA GLU A 140 -2.32 2.80 19.76
C GLU A 140 -2.50 2.99 18.25
N ILE A 141 -1.41 3.32 17.54
CA ILE A 141 -1.45 3.49 16.08
C ILE A 141 -1.86 2.16 15.41
N PHE A 142 -1.30 1.05 15.86
CA PHE A 142 -1.64 -0.29 15.34
C PHE A 142 -3.15 -0.55 15.42
N LEU A 143 -3.78 -0.32 16.57
CA LEU A 143 -5.21 -0.55 16.75
C LEU A 143 -6.05 0.37 15.87
N ARG A 144 -5.73 1.67 15.84
CA ARG A 144 -6.49 2.63 15.00
C ARG A 144 -6.44 2.29 13.51
N VAL A 145 -5.28 1.89 13.01
CA VAL A 145 -5.15 1.49 11.60
C VAL A 145 -5.90 0.18 11.36
N LYS A 146 -5.78 -0.79 12.27
CA LYS A 146 -6.53 -2.05 12.16
C LYS A 146 -8.04 -1.81 12.11
N ASP A 147 -8.56 -0.99 13.02
CA ASP A 147 -9.99 -0.64 13.09
C ASP A 147 -10.48 0.05 11.81
N ALA A 148 -9.65 0.87 11.18
CA ALA A 148 -9.98 1.49 9.89
C ALA A 148 -9.99 0.50 8.71
N LEU A 149 -9.24 -0.60 8.81
CA LEU A 149 -9.12 -1.61 7.76
C LEU A 149 -10.15 -2.73 7.88
N THR A 150 -10.57 -3.06 9.10
CA THR A 150 -11.55 -4.11 9.38
C THR A 150 -12.94 -3.53 9.59
N SER A 151 -13.98 -4.31 9.32
CA SER A 151 -15.31 -3.93 9.81
C SER A 151 -15.31 -4.05 11.32
N THR A 152 -15.56 -2.94 12.02
CA THR A 152 -16.27 -2.99 13.29
C THR A 152 -17.68 -3.48 12.96
N GLU A 153 -17.89 -4.79 12.88
CA GLU A 153 -19.18 -5.28 13.34
C GLU A 153 -19.22 -4.89 14.82
N MET A 154 -19.87 -3.76 15.07
CA MET A 154 -20.47 -3.48 16.36
C MET A 154 -21.36 -4.68 16.65
N GLU A 155 -21.06 -5.38 17.74
CA GLU A 155 -22.03 -6.28 18.39
C GLU A 155 -23.38 -5.58 18.57
#